data_AF-L0J930-F1
#
_entry.id   AF-L0J930-F1
#
_cell.length_a   1.000
_cell.length_b   1.000
_cell.length_c   1.000
_cell.angle_alpha   90.00
_cell.angle_beta   90.00
_cell.angle_gamma   90.00
#
_symmetry.space_group_name_H-M   'P 1'
#
loop_
_entity.id
_entity.type
_entity.pdbx_description
1 polymer ?
#
loop_
_entity_poly.entity_id
_entity_poly.type
_entity_poly.pdbx_seq_one_letter_code
_entity_poly.pdbx_strand_id
1 'polypeptide(L)'
;MGIQKPQRSEASAFRAEVLADTRAKIAAHGWTVIAVFPTADDPGPSFAYTVGLSERGLPELSVYGLPGRVAHSLLNEVARRMVASAVGLATGERVEGVLADDMALVAVAMSDARELNLVREIYGSVAAAVQVVWPDGAGVLPWEKGSRVTEDDQPVRGRPPQARPLYHASRLPVTTAQELADLIGDQPRRSLLDSDGAEPQEDNNIRAGWAARALVAYAQHVGGASLSEEIEVAAGDLLGDLRHLFDALGVDWDAAVEASGGHYRAEIFGEL
;
A
#
# COMPACT_ATOMS: atom_id res chain seq x y z
N MET A 1 -3.25 26.73 34.04
CA MET A 1 -2.91 27.77 33.05
C MET A 1 -3.69 27.44 31.79
N GLY A 2 -4.82 28.12 31.57
CA GLY A 2 -5.79 27.74 30.54
C GLY A 2 -5.28 28.07 29.14
N ILE A 3 -5.31 27.09 28.23
CA ILE A 3 -5.05 27.32 26.81
C ILE A 3 -6.27 28.06 26.26
N GLN A 4 -6.10 29.36 26.04
CA GLN A 4 -7.14 30.22 25.49
C GLN A 4 -7.31 29.91 24.00
N LYS A 5 -8.48 29.41 23.59
CA LYS A 5 -8.82 29.22 22.17
C LYS A 5 -8.71 30.58 21.46
N PRO A 6 -8.11 30.65 20.25
CA PRO A 6 -7.85 31.91 19.56
C PRO A 6 -9.14 32.70 19.28
N GLN A 7 -9.07 34.02 19.36
CA GLN A 7 -10.22 34.89 19.10
C GLN A 7 -10.57 34.90 17.60
N ARG A 8 -11.85 35.08 17.26
CA ARG A 8 -12.40 34.95 15.89
C ARG A 8 -11.71 35.87 14.85
N SER A 9 -11.14 36.99 15.28
CA SER A 9 -10.36 37.92 14.44
C SER A 9 -8.97 37.40 14.09
N GLU A 10 -8.29 36.74 15.03
CA GLU A 10 -6.95 36.16 14.83
C GLU A 10 -7.02 34.94 13.90
N ALA A 11 -8.05 34.10 14.05
CA ALA A 11 -8.29 32.98 13.14
C ALA A 11 -8.56 33.45 11.69
N SER A 12 -9.26 34.57 11.52
CA SER A 12 -9.52 35.19 10.21
C SER A 12 -8.26 35.75 9.58
N ALA A 13 -7.39 36.41 10.37
CA ALA A 13 -6.13 36.96 9.89
C ALA A 13 -5.13 35.85 9.50
N PHE A 14 -4.98 34.82 10.33
CA PHE A 14 -4.13 33.66 10.04
C PHE A 14 -4.59 32.95 8.75
N ARG A 15 -5.91 32.77 8.57
CA ARG A 15 -6.46 32.18 7.35
C ARG A 15 -6.15 33.02 6.11
N ALA A 16 -6.23 34.35 6.20
CA ALA A 16 -5.88 35.25 5.10
C ALA A 16 -4.39 35.15 4.73
N GLU A 17 -3.50 35.02 5.71
CA GLU A 17 -2.07 34.83 5.51
C GLU A 17 -1.78 33.49 4.81
N VAL A 18 -2.39 32.40 5.26
CA VAL A 18 -2.26 31.06 4.62
C VAL A 18 -2.71 31.11 3.16
N LEU A 19 -3.82 31.79 2.86
CA LEU A 19 -4.30 31.96 1.47
C LEU A 19 -3.33 32.79 0.63
N ALA A 20 -2.77 33.87 1.18
CA ALA A 20 -1.81 34.71 0.48
C ALA A 20 -0.51 33.95 0.18
N ASP A 21 0.04 33.23 1.15
CA ASP A 21 1.23 32.37 0.98
C ASP A 21 0.98 31.26 -0.05
N THR A 22 -0.18 30.60 0.01
CA THR A 22 -0.56 29.56 -0.96
C THR A 22 -0.61 30.13 -2.38
N ARG A 23 -1.25 31.30 -2.57
CA ARG A 23 -1.29 31.98 -3.87
C ARG A 23 0.11 32.39 -4.36
N ALA A 24 0.99 32.86 -3.47
CA ALA A 24 2.35 33.20 -3.83
C ALA A 24 3.15 31.98 -4.31
N LYS A 25 3.01 30.83 -3.64
CA LYS A 25 3.63 29.56 -4.06
C LYS A 25 3.09 29.08 -5.40
N ILE A 26 1.78 29.17 -5.63
CA ILE A 26 1.16 28.83 -6.92
C ILE A 26 1.70 29.74 -8.03
N ALA A 27 1.78 31.05 -7.80
CA ALA A 27 2.33 31.99 -8.78
C ALA A 27 3.80 31.70 -9.11
N ALA A 28 4.59 31.29 -8.13
CA ALA A 28 6.02 31.00 -8.31
C ALA A 28 6.29 29.64 -8.96
N HIS A 29 5.49 28.62 -8.67
CA HIS A 29 5.79 27.22 -9.02
C HIS A 29 4.74 26.54 -9.91
N GLY A 30 3.58 27.16 -10.11
CA GLY A 30 2.44 26.62 -10.84
C GLY A 30 1.47 25.79 -9.99
N TRP A 31 1.95 25.16 -8.91
CA TRP A 31 1.14 24.51 -7.89
C TRP A 31 1.93 24.45 -6.56
N THR A 32 1.25 24.09 -5.48
CA THR A 32 1.87 23.74 -4.20
C THR A 32 1.21 22.51 -3.62
N VAL A 33 1.93 21.77 -2.77
CA VAL A 33 1.38 20.64 -2.02
C VAL A 33 1.10 21.06 -0.58
N ILE A 34 -0.09 20.74 -0.10
CA ILE A 34 -0.56 20.99 1.26
C ILE A 34 -0.62 19.66 1.99
N ALA A 35 0.03 19.57 3.16
CA ALA A 35 -0.06 18.42 4.05
C ALA A 35 -1.01 18.74 5.22
N VAL A 36 -1.90 17.81 5.51
CA VAL A 36 -2.88 17.89 6.60
C VAL A 36 -2.60 16.74 7.55
N PHE A 37 -2.45 17.06 8.83
CA PHE A 37 -2.12 16.12 9.88
C PHE A 37 -3.36 15.87 10.77
N PRO A 38 -3.52 14.65 11.31
CA PRO A 38 -4.59 14.35 12.25
C PRO A 38 -4.55 15.28 13.46
N THR A 39 -5.72 15.49 14.04
CA THR A 39 -5.87 16.19 15.32
C THR A 39 -6.65 15.33 16.29
N ALA A 40 -6.69 15.71 17.57
CA ALA A 40 -7.50 14.99 18.56
C ALA A 40 -9.01 14.99 18.21
N ASP A 41 -9.48 16.03 17.52
CA ASP A 41 -10.88 16.18 17.11
C ASP A 41 -11.17 15.53 15.74
N ASP A 42 -10.14 15.17 14.98
CA ASP A 42 -10.22 14.54 13.66
C ASP A 42 -9.04 13.54 13.48
N PRO A 43 -9.19 12.31 14.01
CA PRO A 43 -8.09 11.34 14.15
C PRO A 43 -7.81 10.51 12.88
N GLY A 44 -8.25 10.94 11.69
CA GLY A 44 -8.04 10.23 10.43
C GLY A 44 -6.58 10.19 9.95
N PRO A 45 -6.26 9.41 8.90
CA PRO A 45 -4.90 9.38 8.37
C PRO A 45 -4.48 10.75 7.85
N SER A 46 -3.19 11.09 8.01
CA SER A 46 -2.65 12.28 7.37
C SER A 46 -2.81 12.17 5.86
N PHE A 47 -3.06 13.30 5.22
CA PHE A 47 -3.18 13.34 3.76
C PHE A 47 -2.52 14.59 3.21
N ALA A 48 -2.26 14.57 1.91
CA ALA A 48 -1.75 15.72 1.20
C ALA A 48 -2.47 15.88 -0.14
N TYR A 49 -2.54 17.10 -0.61
CA TYR A 49 -3.17 17.42 -1.90
C TYR A 49 -2.50 18.62 -2.56
N THR A 50 -2.63 18.71 -3.88
CA THR A 50 -2.15 19.85 -4.65
C THR A 50 -3.16 20.99 -4.63
N VAL A 51 -2.66 22.20 -4.79
CA VAL A 51 -3.45 23.40 -5.09
C VAL A 51 -2.74 24.15 -6.21
N GLY A 52 -3.46 24.43 -7.30
CA GLY A 52 -2.91 25.19 -8.44
C GLY A 52 -3.04 24.49 -9.78
N LEU A 53 -3.25 23.17 -9.80
CA LEU A 53 -3.42 22.42 -11.05
C LEU A 53 -4.73 22.82 -11.76
N SER A 54 -5.72 23.28 -11.00
CA SER A 54 -6.96 23.85 -11.51
C SER A 54 -6.74 25.02 -12.49
N GLU A 55 -5.75 25.89 -12.26
CA GLU A 55 -5.43 27.02 -13.18
C GLU A 55 -4.91 26.54 -14.54
N ARG A 56 -4.46 25.28 -14.61
CA ARG A 56 -3.95 24.63 -15.81
C ARG A 56 -5.01 23.75 -16.48
N GLY A 57 -6.23 23.73 -15.95
CA GLY A 57 -7.30 22.85 -16.43
C GLY A 57 -7.09 21.38 -16.10
N LEU A 58 -6.24 21.07 -15.11
CA LEU A 58 -5.92 19.71 -14.66
C LEU A 58 -6.61 19.41 -13.31
N PRO A 59 -6.93 18.14 -13.00
CA PRO A 59 -7.47 17.78 -11.68
C PRO A 59 -6.44 18.02 -10.59
N GLU A 60 -6.90 18.39 -9.38
CA GLU A 60 -6.01 18.38 -8.22
C GLU A 60 -5.69 16.93 -7.83
N LEU A 61 -4.47 16.68 -7.34
CA LEU A 61 -4.04 15.36 -6.89
C LEU A 61 -4.13 15.27 -5.37
N SER A 62 -4.47 14.09 -4.84
CA SER A 62 -4.41 13.80 -3.40
C SER A 62 -3.78 12.42 -3.11
N VAL A 63 -3.26 12.26 -1.90
CA VAL A 63 -2.79 10.97 -1.36
C VAL A 63 -3.01 10.95 0.16
N TYR A 64 -3.38 9.78 0.70
CA TYR A 64 -3.69 9.60 2.12
C TYR A 64 -2.75 8.55 2.73
N GLY A 65 -2.53 8.58 4.04
CA GLY A 65 -1.81 7.54 4.77
C GLY A 65 -0.29 7.58 4.69
N LEU A 66 0.29 8.50 3.91
CA LEU A 66 1.74 8.60 3.74
C LEU A 66 2.36 9.68 4.62
N PRO A 67 3.61 9.50 5.10
CA PRO A 67 4.35 10.57 5.76
C PRO A 67 4.44 11.82 4.88
N GLY A 68 4.25 13.01 5.45
CA GLY A 68 4.13 14.25 4.68
C GLY A 68 5.27 14.51 3.67
N ARG A 69 6.52 14.13 3.99
CA ARG A 69 7.65 14.24 3.05
C ARG A 69 7.52 13.34 1.82
N VAL A 70 6.99 12.13 2.02
CA VAL A 70 6.77 11.13 0.97
C VAL A 70 5.61 11.59 0.10
N ALA A 71 4.49 11.96 0.73
CA ALA A 71 3.33 12.50 0.02
C ALA A 71 3.68 13.74 -0.82
N HIS A 72 4.48 14.65 -0.27
CA HIS A 72 4.94 15.85 -0.98
C HIS A 72 5.78 15.52 -2.22
N SER A 73 6.76 14.62 -2.07
CA SER A 73 7.63 14.21 -3.18
C SER A 73 6.86 13.49 -4.27
N LEU A 74 6.00 12.55 -3.86
CA LEU A 74 5.12 11.77 -4.75
C LEU A 74 4.18 12.69 -5.53
N LEU A 75 3.42 13.56 -4.87
CA LEU A 75 2.46 14.42 -5.55
C LEU A 75 3.14 15.40 -6.51
N ASN A 76 4.31 15.94 -6.15
CA ASN A 76 5.07 16.80 -7.07
C ASN A 76 5.57 16.04 -8.30
N GLU A 77 6.00 14.78 -8.13
CA GLU A 77 6.41 13.92 -9.23
C GLU A 77 5.25 13.68 -10.20
N VAL A 78 4.10 13.24 -9.67
CA VAL A 78 2.90 12.96 -10.48
C VAL A 78 2.36 14.24 -11.12
N ALA A 79 2.29 15.34 -10.39
CA ALA A 79 1.85 16.64 -10.91
C ALA A 79 2.76 17.10 -12.06
N ARG A 80 4.08 16.96 -11.94
CA ARG A 80 5.02 17.36 -13.00
C ARG A 80 4.82 16.53 -14.27
N ARG A 81 4.61 15.22 -14.16
CA ARG A 81 4.31 14.35 -15.30
C ARG A 81 2.98 14.73 -15.97
N MET A 82 1.94 14.96 -15.16
CA MET A 82 0.61 15.36 -15.63
C MET A 82 0.61 16.73 -16.32
N VAL A 83 1.39 17.69 -15.80
CA VAL A 83 1.58 19.00 -16.43
C VAL A 83 2.39 18.89 -17.73
N ALA A 84 3.41 18.04 -17.77
CA ALA A 84 4.22 17.83 -18.97
C ALA A 84 3.42 17.17 -20.12
N SER A 85 2.49 16.26 -19.80
CA SER A 85 1.60 15.64 -20.78
C SER A 85 0.38 16.49 -21.13
N ALA A 86 0.01 17.46 -20.27
CA ALA A 86 -1.24 18.21 -20.31
C ALA A 86 -2.51 17.31 -20.32
N VAL A 87 -2.40 16.11 -19.76
CA VAL A 87 -3.48 15.12 -19.69
C VAL A 87 -3.68 14.71 -18.24
N GLY A 88 -4.91 14.84 -17.73
CA GLY A 88 -5.29 14.38 -16.40
C GLY A 88 -5.36 12.86 -16.30
N LEU A 89 -5.06 12.31 -15.13
CA LEU A 89 -5.11 10.87 -14.88
C LEU A 89 -6.55 10.36 -14.82
N ALA A 90 -6.82 9.23 -15.47
CA ALA A 90 -8.12 8.56 -15.42
C ALA A 90 -8.18 7.49 -14.32
N THR A 91 -9.38 7.17 -13.82
CA THR A 91 -9.55 6.05 -12.87
C THR A 91 -9.00 4.76 -13.47
N GLY A 92 -8.13 4.07 -12.72
CA GLY A 92 -7.48 2.83 -13.14
C GLY A 92 -6.13 3.02 -13.85
N GLU A 93 -5.74 4.25 -14.16
CA GLU A 93 -4.42 4.53 -14.72
C GLU A 93 -3.32 4.23 -13.69
N ARG A 94 -2.29 3.52 -14.13
CA ARG A 94 -1.13 3.14 -13.31
C ARG A 94 -0.07 4.22 -13.40
N VAL A 95 0.43 4.65 -12.25
CA VAL A 95 1.55 5.59 -12.14
C VAL A 95 2.77 4.81 -11.64
N GLU A 96 3.63 4.45 -12.59
CA GLU A 96 4.81 3.61 -12.38
C GLU A 96 6.09 4.44 -12.20
N GLY A 97 7.14 3.84 -11.62
CA GLY A 97 8.43 4.51 -11.43
C GLY A 97 8.34 5.74 -10.52
N VAL A 98 7.45 5.70 -9.52
CA VAL A 98 7.32 6.73 -8.46
C VAL A 98 7.64 6.12 -7.09
N LEU A 99 7.15 4.91 -6.83
CA LEU A 99 7.55 4.11 -5.68
C LEU A 99 8.78 3.27 -6.02
N ALA A 100 9.42 2.72 -4.98
CA ALA A 100 10.43 1.68 -5.14
C ALA A 100 9.81 0.36 -5.67
N ASP A 101 10.67 -0.56 -6.11
CA ASP A 101 10.32 -1.95 -6.46
C ASP A 101 9.25 -2.10 -7.56
N ASP A 102 9.20 -1.12 -8.47
CA ASP A 102 8.24 -1.01 -9.58
C ASP A 102 6.77 -1.08 -9.15
N MET A 103 6.49 -0.71 -7.91
CA MET A 103 5.15 -0.67 -7.36
C MET A 103 4.36 0.49 -7.97
N ALA A 104 3.29 0.16 -8.69
CA ALA A 104 2.44 1.17 -9.30
C ALA A 104 1.45 1.74 -8.29
N LEU A 105 1.33 3.06 -8.30
CA LEU A 105 0.18 3.75 -7.74
C LEU A 105 -0.99 3.65 -8.74
N VAL A 106 -2.23 3.74 -8.28
CA VAL A 106 -3.40 3.76 -9.16
C VAL A 106 -4.21 5.02 -8.95
N ALA A 107 -4.51 5.72 -10.04
CA ALA A 107 -5.36 6.90 -10.02
C ALA A 107 -6.84 6.51 -9.80
N VAL A 108 -7.52 7.24 -8.93
CA VAL A 108 -8.96 7.12 -8.68
C VAL A 108 -9.56 8.52 -8.69
N ALA A 109 -10.47 8.80 -9.62
CA ALA A 109 -11.23 10.04 -9.62
C ALA A 109 -12.03 10.18 -8.32
N MET A 110 -11.89 11.32 -7.64
CA MET A 110 -12.54 11.57 -6.35
C MET A 110 -13.99 11.98 -6.57
N SER A 111 -14.92 11.24 -5.96
CA SER A 111 -16.32 11.66 -5.82
C SER A 111 -16.54 12.51 -4.57
N ASP A 112 -15.63 12.43 -3.59
CA ASP A 112 -15.64 13.24 -2.38
C ASP A 112 -14.32 14.00 -2.21
N ALA A 113 -14.31 15.27 -2.62
CA ALA A 113 -13.17 16.17 -2.46
C ALA A 113 -13.37 17.20 -1.33
N ARG A 114 -14.21 16.90 -0.33
CA ARG A 114 -14.53 17.85 0.76
C ARG A 114 -13.31 18.22 1.61
N GLU A 115 -12.27 17.41 1.63
CA GLU A 115 -11.05 17.69 2.40
C GLU A 115 -10.11 18.73 1.72
N LEU A 116 -10.30 19.01 0.42
CA LEU A 116 -9.49 19.95 -0.36
C LEU A 116 -9.94 21.41 -0.13
N ASN A 117 -9.86 21.88 1.12
CA ASN A 117 -10.35 23.19 1.56
C ASN A 117 -9.71 24.36 0.81
N LEU A 118 -8.37 24.39 0.70
CA LEU A 118 -7.67 25.52 0.08
C LEU A 118 -7.97 25.67 -1.41
N VAL A 119 -8.24 24.56 -2.12
CA VAL A 119 -8.68 24.59 -3.52
C VAL A 119 -10.02 25.33 -3.63
N ARG A 120 -11.01 24.98 -2.78
CA ARG A 120 -12.32 25.65 -2.78
C ARG A 120 -12.23 27.12 -2.38
N GLU A 121 -11.38 27.46 -1.44
CA GLU A 121 -11.22 28.85 -1.02
C GLU A 121 -10.57 29.72 -2.09
N ILE A 122 -9.65 29.15 -2.87
CA ILE A 122 -8.92 29.87 -3.91
C ILE A 122 -9.74 29.97 -5.20
N TYR A 123 -10.42 28.89 -5.60
CA TYR A 123 -11.11 28.74 -6.88
C TYR A 123 -12.65 28.72 -6.79
N GLY A 124 -13.21 28.79 -5.58
CA GLY A 124 -14.66 28.72 -5.31
C GLY A 124 -15.22 27.29 -5.26
N SER A 125 -14.62 26.34 -5.97
CA SER A 125 -15.01 24.93 -5.95
C SER A 125 -13.83 24.03 -6.35
N VAL A 126 -13.93 22.72 -6.07
CA VAL A 126 -13.02 21.73 -6.64
C VAL A 126 -13.68 21.21 -7.91
N ALA A 127 -13.17 21.60 -9.08
CA ALA A 127 -13.75 21.21 -10.36
C ALA A 127 -13.52 19.71 -10.67
N ALA A 128 -12.31 19.22 -10.39
CA ALA A 128 -11.94 17.82 -10.51
C ALA A 128 -10.78 17.50 -9.55
N ALA A 129 -10.77 16.28 -9.02
CA ALA A 129 -9.66 15.78 -8.22
C ALA A 129 -9.45 14.28 -8.45
N VAL A 130 -8.19 13.84 -8.33
CA VAL A 130 -7.76 12.45 -8.46
C VAL A 130 -6.96 12.08 -7.22
N GLN A 131 -7.35 10.99 -6.58
CA GLN A 131 -6.55 10.35 -5.56
C GLN A 131 -5.54 9.42 -6.23
N VAL A 132 -4.28 9.52 -5.83
CA VAL A 132 -3.21 8.60 -6.21
C VAL A 132 -3.08 7.57 -5.10
N VAL A 133 -3.57 6.35 -5.35
CA VAL A 133 -3.73 5.30 -4.34
C VAL A 133 -2.51 4.36 -4.34
N TRP A 134 -1.92 4.13 -3.17
CA TRP A 134 -0.80 3.18 -3.01
C TRP A 134 -1.27 1.76 -2.60
N PRO A 135 -0.59 0.69 -3.07
CA PRO A 135 -0.83 -0.70 -2.67
C PRO A 135 -0.03 -1.12 -1.41
N ASP A 136 -0.35 -2.27 -0.82
CA ASP A 136 0.48 -2.89 0.23
C ASP A 136 1.84 -3.40 -0.31
N GLY A 137 2.71 -3.91 0.56
CA GLY A 137 4.03 -4.41 0.17
C GLY A 137 4.04 -5.56 -0.85
N ALA A 138 2.90 -6.20 -1.13
CA ALA A 138 2.78 -7.25 -2.14
C ALA A 138 2.18 -6.74 -3.47
N GLY A 139 1.87 -5.44 -3.60
CA GLY A 139 1.23 -4.91 -4.81
C GLY A 139 -0.29 -4.93 -4.78
N VAL A 140 -0.90 -5.30 -3.66
CA VAL A 140 -2.36 -5.45 -3.54
C VAL A 140 -2.99 -4.10 -3.15
N LEU A 141 -3.97 -3.65 -3.92
CA LEU A 141 -4.64 -2.36 -3.74
C LEU A 141 -5.78 -2.46 -2.72
N PRO A 142 -6.20 -1.35 -2.08
CA PRO A 142 -7.21 -1.36 -1.01
C PRO A 142 -8.54 -2.03 -1.37
N TRP A 143 -8.95 -1.98 -2.64
CA TRP A 143 -10.20 -2.58 -3.12
C TRP A 143 -10.07 -4.04 -3.57
N GLU A 144 -8.87 -4.61 -3.47
CA GLU A 144 -8.58 -5.97 -3.89
C GLU A 144 -8.63 -6.94 -2.72
N LYS A 145 -9.09 -8.16 -3.00
CA LYS A 145 -9.32 -9.16 -1.97
C LYS A 145 -7.99 -9.59 -1.35
N GLY A 146 -7.84 -9.39 -0.04
CA GLY A 146 -6.63 -9.76 0.69
C GLY A 146 -5.65 -8.61 0.94
N SER A 147 -5.99 -7.38 0.51
CA SER A 147 -5.22 -6.17 0.83
C SER A 147 -4.95 -6.04 2.32
N ARG A 148 -3.71 -5.69 2.66
CA ARG A 148 -3.34 -5.27 4.02
C ARG A 148 -3.58 -3.78 4.27
N VAL A 149 -3.79 -3.00 3.22
CA VAL A 149 -4.18 -1.58 3.34
C VAL A 149 -5.67 -1.50 3.64
N THR A 150 -6.00 -0.83 4.74
CA THR A 150 -7.38 -0.64 5.21
C THR A 150 -7.88 0.79 4.98
N GLU A 151 -9.18 1.02 5.21
CA GLU A 151 -9.79 2.35 5.16
C GLU A 151 -9.17 3.32 6.18
N ASP A 152 -8.68 2.81 7.31
CA ASP A 152 -8.01 3.61 8.35
C ASP A 152 -6.61 4.05 7.90
N ASP A 153 -5.94 3.26 7.06
CA ASP A 153 -4.63 3.59 6.50
C ASP A 153 -4.76 4.60 5.36
N GLN A 154 -5.66 4.34 4.41
CA GLN A 154 -5.86 5.15 3.22
C GLN A 154 -7.32 5.02 2.75
N PRO A 155 -8.18 5.98 3.11
CA PRO A 155 -9.55 5.97 2.63
C PRO A 155 -9.61 6.24 1.13
N VAL A 156 -10.43 5.49 0.40
CA VAL A 156 -10.62 5.69 -1.05
C VAL A 156 -11.80 6.62 -1.29
N ARG A 157 -11.53 7.87 -1.68
CA ARG A 157 -12.51 8.97 -1.82
C ARG A 157 -13.25 8.98 -3.17
N GLY A 158 -13.32 7.83 -3.84
CA GLY A 158 -13.88 7.67 -5.18
C GLY A 158 -14.35 6.25 -5.45
N ARG A 159 -14.86 6.01 -6.64
CA ARG A 159 -15.16 4.65 -7.10
C ARG A 159 -13.86 4.04 -7.68
N PRO A 160 -13.27 3.01 -7.06
CA PRO A 160 -12.10 2.36 -7.62
C PRO A 160 -12.41 1.65 -8.94
N PRO A 161 -11.40 1.33 -9.76
CA PRO A 161 -11.56 0.44 -10.90
C PRO A 161 -11.97 -0.97 -10.43
N GLN A 162 -12.25 -1.86 -11.39
CA GLN A 162 -12.47 -3.26 -11.07
C GLN A 162 -11.22 -3.88 -10.41
N ALA A 163 -11.43 -4.65 -9.35
CA ALA A 163 -10.36 -5.39 -8.69
C ALA A 163 -9.73 -6.40 -9.67
N ARG A 164 -8.40 -6.50 -9.65
CA ARG A 164 -7.69 -7.56 -10.38
C ARG A 164 -7.99 -8.91 -9.73
N PRO A 165 -7.97 -10.02 -10.49
CA PRO A 165 -7.94 -11.33 -9.89
C PRO A 165 -6.65 -11.51 -9.06
N LEU A 166 -6.80 -12.12 -7.88
CA LEU A 166 -5.70 -12.45 -6.98
C LEU A 166 -5.80 -13.92 -6.63
N TYR A 167 -4.66 -14.60 -6.68
CA TYR A 167 -4.57 -16.06 -6.60
C TYR A 167 -3.83 -16.51 -5.34
N HIS A 168 -4.06 -15.84 -4.20
CA HIS A 168 -3.48 -16.27 -2.93
C HIS A 168 -3.77 -17.75 -2.64
N ALA A 169 -2.79 -18.43 -2.06
CA ALA A 169 -2.98 -19.77 -1.51
C ALA A 169 -4.16 -19.77 -0.52
N SER A 170 -4.90 -20.88 -0.52
CA SER A 170 -6.08 -21.06 0.31
C SER A 170 -5.68 -21.13 1.78
N ARG A 171 -6.47 -20.46 2.64
CA ARG A 171 -6.23 -20.49 4.08
C ARG A 171 -6.37 -21.91 4.61
N LEU A 172 -5.31 -22.41 5.25
CA LEU A 172 -5.36 -23.68 5.97
C LEU A 172 -6.02 -23.47 7.34
N PRO A 173 -6.96 -24.33 7.77
CA PRO A 173 -7.70 -24.17 9.02
C PRO A 173 -6.92 -24.77 10.20
N VAL A 174 -5.69 -24.30 10.43
CA VAL A 174 -4.77 -24.79 11.45
C VAL A 174 -4.16 -23.65 12.24
N THR A 175 -3.79 -23.91 13.48
CA THR A 175 -3.23 -22.94 14.45
C THR A 175 -1.93 -23.40 15.07
N THR A 176 -1.68 -24.71 15.13
CA THR A 176 -0.45 -25.30 15.68
C THR A 176 0.35 -26.08 14.63
N ALA A 177 1.65 -26.26 14.90
CA ALA A 177 2.50 -27.10 14.05
C ALA A 177 2.01 -28.56 13.99
N GLN A 178 1.41 -29.08 15.06
CA GLN A 178 0.79 -30.42 15.08
C GLN A 178 -0.39 -30.51 14.12
N GLU A 179 -1.33 -29.56 14.19
CA GLU A 179 -2.50 -29.54 13.29
C GLU A 179 -2.06 -29.45 11.82
N LEU A 180 -1.02 -28.67 11.53
CA LEU A 180 -0.45 -28.59 10.19
C LEU A 180 0.18 -29.93 9.77
N ALA A 181 0.90 -30.60 10.67
CA ALA A 181 1.47 -31.92 10.42
C ALA A 181 0.40 -32.97 10.12
N ASP A 182 -0.67 -32.99 10.90
CA ASP A 182 -1.82 -33.89 10.71
C ASP A 182 -2.53 -33.61 9.38
N LEU A 183 -2.68 -32.33 9.01
CA LEU A 183 -3.31 -31.93 7.75
C LEU A 183 -2.52 -32.40 6.51
N ILE A 184 -1.19 -32.34 6.55
CA ILE A 184 -0.33 -32.66 5.39
C ILE A 184 0.22 -34.08 5.37
N GLY A 185 0.16 -34.80 6.50
CA GLY A 185 0.84 -36.08 6.71
C GLY A 185 0.43 -37.14 5.69
N ASP A 186 -0.87 -37.24 5.40
CA ASP A 186 -1.42 -38.23 4.47
C ASP A 186 -1.46 -37.74 3.01
N GLN A 187 -1.11 -36.48 2.75
CA GLN A 187 -1.17 -35.93 1.41
C GLN A 187 0.07 -36.33 0.61
N PRO A 188 -0.06 -36.70 -0.69
CA PRO A 188 1.10 -36.93 -1.54
C PRO A 188 1.88 -35.64 -1.78
N ARG A 189 3.17 -35.76 -2.13
CA ARG A 189 3.96 -34.63 -2.62
C ARG A 189 3.40 -34.20 -3.97
N ARG A 190 2.95 -32.95 -4.06
CA ARG A 190 2.49 -32.32 -5.30
C ARG A 190 3.64 -31.61 -6.02
N SER A 191 3.51 -31.46 -7.34
CA SER A 191 4.51 -30.87 -8.23
C SER A 191 3.86 -29.85 -9.16
N LEU A 192 4.61 -28.83 -9.57
CA LEU A 192 4.20 -27.88 -10.61
C LEU A 192 4.59 -28.33 -12.03
N LEU A 193 5.26 -29.48 -12.17
CA LEU A 193 5.72 -29.96 -13.48
C LEU A 193 4.58 -30.20 -14.48
N ASP A 194 3.42 -30.59 -13.97
CA ASP A 194 2.22 -30.84 -14.77
C ASP A 194 1.28 -29.62 -14.82
N SER A 195 1.68 -28.50 -14.21
CA SER A 195 0.91 -27.25 -14.29
C SER A 195 1.21 -26.54 -15.60
N ASP A 196 0.15 -26.12 -16.29
CA ASP A 196 0.20 -25.24 -17.46
C ASP A 196 -0.08 -23.77 -17.08
N GLY A 197 -0.18 -23.45 -15.78
CA GLY A 197 -0.49 -22.11 -15.28
C GLY A 197 -1.96 -21.70 -15.41
N ALA A 198 -2.87 -22.60 -15.84
CA ALA A 198 -4.28 -22.26 -16.01
C ALA A 198 -5.04 -22.08 -14.68
N GLU A 199 -4.50 -22.62 -13.58
CA GLU A 199 -5.08 -22.51 -12.23
C GLU A 199 -4.06 -21.91 -11.23
N PRO A 200 -3.75 -20.59 -11.30
CA PRO A 200 -2.67 -20.01 -10.49
C PRO A 200 -2.89 -20.15 -8.98
N GLN A 201 -4.15 -20.17 -8.53
CA GLN A 201 -4.44 -20.41 -7.11
C GLN A 201 -4.07 -21.83 -6.67
N GLU A 202 -4.22 -22.82 -7.55
CA GLU A 202 -3.85 -24.20 -7.23
C GLU A 202 -2.34 -24.39 -7.21
N ASP A 203 -1.62 -23.72 -8.11
CA ASP A 203 -0.17 -23.65 -8.06
C ASP A 203 0.32 -23.03 -6.76
N ASN A 204 -0.34 -21.96 -6.31
CA ASN A 204 -0.02 -21.32 -5.04
C ASN A 204 -0.38 -22.19 -3.83
N ASN A 205 -1.44 -23.01 -3.90
CA ASN A 205 -1.72 -24.04 -2.90
C ASN A 205 -0.61 -25.10 -2.82
N ILE A 206 -0.06 -25.53 -3.97
CA ILE A 206 1.06 -26.47 -4.04
C ILE A 206 2.31 -25.87 -3.38
N ARG A 207 2.64 -24.61 -3.70
CA ARG A 207 3.78 -23.88 -3.10
C ARG A 207 3.62 -23.76 -1.58
N ALA A 208 2.43 -23.40 -1.10
CA ALA A 208 2.12 -23.37 0.32
C ALA A 208 2.30 -24.76 0.97
N GLY A 209 1.91 -25.83 0.29
CA GLY A 209 2.13 -27.21 0.74
C GLY A 209 3.61 -27.60 0.86
N TRP A 210 4.49 -27.09 -0.01
CA TRP A 210 5.93 -27.29 0.13
C TRP A 210 6.50 -26.57 1.35
N ALA A 211 6.11 -25.32 1.56
CA ALA A 211 6.51 -24.56 2.74
C ALA A 211 5.98 -25.18 4.04
N ALA A 212 4.74 -25.70 4.03
CA ALA A 212 4.16 -26.41 5.17
C ALA A 212 4.99 -27.63 5.58
N ARG A 213 5.49 -28.42 4.62
CA ARG A 213 6.37 -29.56 4.91
C ARG A 213 7.71 -29.12 5.51
N ALA A 214 8.28 -28.01 5.04
CA ALA A 214 9.50 -27.46 5.60
C ALA A 214 9.29 -27.00 7.05
N LEU A 215 8.19 -26.28 7.31
CA LEU A 215 7.85 -25.81 8.66
C LEU A 215 7.60 -26.98 9.63
N VAL A 216 6.86 -28.01 9.20
CA VAL A 216 6.62 -29.21 10.02
C VAL A 216 7.93 -29.95 10.30
N ALA A 217 8.79 -30.13 9.30
CA ALA A 217 10.09 -30.79 9.49
C ALA A 217 10.99 -30.00 10.48
N TYR A 218 10.99 -28.67 10.39
CA TYR A 218 11.69 -27.80 11.33
C TYR A 218 11.12 -27.96 12.75
N ALA A 219 9.80 -27.84 12.92
CA ALA A 219 9.16 -27.95 14.22
C ALA A 219 9.38 -29.33 14.85
N GLN A 220 9.40 -30.41 14.07
CA GLN A 220 9.74 -31.77 14.53
C GLN A 220 11.20 -31.89 14.97
N HIS A 221 12.11 -31.19 14.29
CA HIS A 221 13.52 -31.18 14.63
C HIS A 221 13.79 -30.47 15.97
N VAL A 222 13.13 -29.34 16.21
CA VAL A 222 13.33 -28.50 17.39
C VAL A 222 12.47 -28.94 18.59
N GLY A 223 11.18 -29.24 18.36
CA GLY A 223 10.17 -29.49 19.40
C GLY A 223 10.16 -30.90 20.00
N GLY A 224 10.96 -31.84 19.48
CA GLY A 224 11.01 -33.21 19.98
C GLY A 224 9.66 -33.93 19.87
N ALA A 225 9.07 -34.34 21.01
CA ALA A 225 7.89 -35.21 21.05
C ALA A 225 6.52 -34.48 21.04
N SER A 226 6.46 -33.15 21.09
CA SER A 226 5.20 -32.39 21.12
C SER A 226 5.29 -31.13 20.26
N LEU A 227 4.47 -31.03 19.20
CA LEU A 227 4.38 -29.89 18.29
C LEU A 227 3.25 -28.91 18.70
N SER A 228 3.19 -28.56 19.98
CA SER A 228 2.10 -27.74 20.53
C SER A 228 2.28 -26.23 20.33
N GLU A 229 3.38 -25.80 19.71
CA GLU A 229 3.64 -24.39 19.46
C GLU A 229 2.69 -23.83 18.40
N GLU A 230 2.32 -22.56 18.59
CA GLU A 230 1.56 -21.80 17.61
C GLU A 230 2.36 -21.64 16.32
N ILE A 231 1.67 -21.69 15.17
CA ILE A 231 2.32 -21.58 13.84
C ILE A 231 3.15 -20.31 13.72
N GLU A 232 2.69 -19.20 14.31
CA GLU A 232 3.40 -17.91 14.26
C GLU A 232 4.76 -17.97 14.96
N VAL A 233 4.85 -18.68 16.09
CA VAL A 233 6.09 -18.87 16.84
C VAL A 233 7.05 -19.74 16.04
N ALA A 234 6.60 -20.92 15.62
CA ALA A 234 7.44 -21.85 14.85
C ALA A 234 7.93 -21.24 13.52
N ALA A 235 7.08 -20.46 12.84
CA ALA A 235 7.46 -19.76 11.62
C ALA A 235 8.46 -18.63 11.88
N GLY A 236 8.28 -17.89 12.98
CA GLY A 236 9.22 -16.85 13.43
C GLY A 236 10.61 -17.41 13.71
N ASP A 237 10.68 -18.53 14.44
CA ASP A 237 11.92 -19.19 14.78
C ASP A 237 12.62 -19.76 13.53
N LEU A 238 11.86 -20.42 12.63
CA LEU A 238 12.40 -20.89 11.35
C LEU A 238 13.01 -19.74 10.54
N LEU A 239 12.32 -18.58 10.45
CA LEU A 239 12.85 -17.41 9.74
C LEU A 239 14.10 -16.85 10.40
N GLY A 240 14.16 -16.85 11.73
CA GLY A 240 15.35 -16.46 12.50
C GLY A 240 16.54 -17.38 12.23
N ASP A 241 16.33 -18.69 12.29
CA ASP A 241 17.38 -19.69 12.06
C ASP A 241 17.85 -19.71 10.60
N LEU A 242 16.95 -19.44 9.65
CA LEU A 242 17.33 -19.27 8.24
C LEU A 242 18.28 -18.09 8.04
N ARG A 243 18.14 -16.98 8.79
CA ARG A 243 19.10 -15.87 8.72
C ARG A 243 20.49 -16.29 9.21
N HIS A 244 20.56 -17.01 10.33
CA HIS A 244 21.83 -17.56 10.82
C HIS A 244 22.45 -18.54 9.81
N LEU A 245 21.64 -19.34 9.12
CA LEU A 245 22.09 -20.20 8.05
C LEU A 245 22.67 -19.39 6.87
N PHE A 246 22.02 -18.31 6.47
CA PHE A 246 22.50 -17.43 5.39
C PHE A 246 23.84 -16.79 5.74
N ASP A 247 24.01 -16.31 6.98
CA ASP A 247 25.30 -15.82 7.49
C ASP A 247 26.39 -16.90 7.35
N ALA A 248 26.09 -18.14 7.75
CA ALA A 248 27.02 -19.26 7.71
C ALA A 248 27.35 -19.71 6.27
N LEU A 249 26.41 -19.57 5.34
CA LEU A 249 26.60 -19.90 3.92
C LEU A 249 27.25 -18.76 3.12
N GLY A 250 27.33 -17.56 3.68
CA GLY A 250 27.80 -16.37 2.96
C GLY A 250 26.85 -15.93 1.85
N VAL A 251 25.54 -16.14 2.03
CA VAL A 251 24.49 -15.74 1.08
C VAL A 251 23.80 -14.48 1.60
N ASP A 252 23.54 -13.52 0.72
CA ASP A 252 22.84 -12.28 1.06
C ASP A 252 21.35 -12.54 1.30
N TRP A 253 20.93 -12.40 2.56
CA TRP A 253 19.54 -12.57 2.99
C TRP A 253 18.61 -11.52 2.37
N ASP A 254 19.01 -10.25 2.34
CA ASP A 254 18.15 -9.16 1.89
C ASP A 254 17.90 -9.27 0.39
N ALA A 255 18.94 -9.60 -0.38
CA ALA A 255 18.80 -9.86 -1.82
C ALA A 255 17.90 -11.07 -2.11
N ALA A 256 17.97 -12.12 -1.29
CA ALA A 256 17.10 -13.28 -1.43
C ALA A 256 15.64 -12.96 -1.09
N VAL A 257 15.40 -12.15 -0.06
CA VAL A 257 14.06 -11.67 0.31
C VAL A 257 13.47 -10.80 -0.79
N GLU A 258 14.23 -9.85 -1.34
CA GLU A 258 13.80 -8.98 -2.44
C GLU A 258 13.39 -9.80 -3.67
N ALA A 259 14.25 -10.72 -4.11
CA ALA A 259 13.96 -11.62 -5.23
C ALA A 259 12.72 -12.49 -4.96
N SER A 260 12.57 -13.00 -3.73
CA SER A 260 11.40 -13.80 -3.33
C SER A 260 10.10 -12.97 -3.37
N GLY A 261 10.16 -11.69 -3.01
CA GLY A 261 9.02 -10.78 -3.07
C GLY A 261 8.55 -10.55 -4.51
N GLY A 262 9.48 -10.38 -5.45
CA GLY A 262 9.16 -10.29 -6.88
C GLY A 262 8.46 -11.54 -7.41
N HIS A 263 8.97 -12.73 -7.09
CA HIS A 263 8.34 -14.00 -7.49
C HIS A 263 6.96 -14.19 -6.86
N TYR A 264 6.83 -13.93 -5.55
CA TYR A 264 5.55 -14.03 -4.86
C TYR A 264 4.50 -13.10 -5.47
N ARG A 265 4.89 -11.88 -5.81
CA ARG A 265 4.02 -10.92 -6.48
C ARG A 265 3.54 -11.45 -7.84
N ALA A 266 4.45 -11.92 -8.68
CA ALA A 266 4.09 -12.51 -9.97
C ALA A 266 3.14 -13.71 -9.81
N GLU A 267 3.41 -14.58 -8.82
CA GLU A 267 2.59 -15.75 -8.48
C GLU A 267 1.15 -15.37 -8.08
N ILE A 268 0.95 -14.36 -7.22
CA ILE A 268 -0.39 -13.98 -6.76
C ILE A 268 -1.19 -13.20 -7.82
N PHE A 269 -0.52 -12.58 -8.79
CA PHE A 269 -1.16 -11.93 -9.94
C PHE A 269 -1.33 -12.85 -11.15
N GLY A 270 -0.78 -14.07 -11.13
CA GLY A 270 -0.85 -15.00 -12.25
C GLY A 270 -0.02 -14.57 -13.46
N GLU A 271 1.13 -13.94 -13.19
CA GLU A 271 2.04 -13.35 -14.19
C GLU A 271 3.24 -14.26 -14.51
N LEU A 272 3.16 -15.55 -14.15
CA LEU A 272 4.19 -16.58 -14.40
C LEU A 272 4.16 -17.16 -15.81
#